data_AF-A0A838UKQ5-F1
#
_entry.id   AF-A0A838UKQ5-F1
#
_cell.length_a   1.000
_cell.length_b   1.000
_cell.length_c   1.000
_cell.angle_alpha   90.00
_cell.angle_beta   90.00
_cell.angle_gamma   90.00
#
_symmetry.space_group_name_H-M   'P 1'
#
loop_
_entity.id
_entity.type
_entity.pdbx_description
1 polymer ?
#
loop_
_entity_poly.entity_id
_entity_poly.type
_entity_poly.pdbx_seq_one_letter_code
_entity_poly.pdbx_strand_id
1 'polypeptide(L)'
;MGVTEPAQGPAWVIGQNVPWSVAWSGETAFALRRSRDFPGMTEVSQVERPGVGEPLFAAVHVDRHRRGMVEGLCHVCGRPTLKRDRWLFPVASGGFVTLHDGALGYGCNVPPLHKACALRAGAQCPHLSHLDEAPTPCPAEEGRLIHRTDVVPGMEALAATFPPGLEVVFSCYRLYGPAFTRRVQALRRAWDRATLARRRGSMA
;
A
#
# COMPACT_ATOMS: atom_id res chain seq x y z
N MET A 1 -4.01 6.82 47.32
CA MET A 1 -3.08 6.83 46.17
C MET A 1 -3.93 6.67 44.93
N GLY A 2 -4.17 7.75 44.20
CA GLY A 2 -5.02 7.73 43.01
C GLY A 2 -4.30 7.03 41.86
N VAL A 3 -4.91 5.98 41.33
CA VAL A 3 -4.45 5.33 40.10
C VAL A 3 -4.83 6.29 38.99
N THR A 4 -3.84 6.97 38.41
CA THR A 4 -4.04 7.81 37.22
C THR A 4 -4.46 6.89 36.10
N GLU A 5 -5.72 6.98 35.68
CA GLU A 5 -6.22 6.28 34.49
C GLU A 5 -5.34 6.70 33.30
N PRO A 6 -4.79 5.76 32.52
CA PRO A 6 -3.94 6.12 31.40
C PRO A 6 -4.77 6.98 30.43
N ALA A 7 -4.22 8.13 30.05
CA ALA A 7 -4.85 9.03 29.10
C ALA A 7 -5.32 8.22 27.89
N GLN A 8 -6.63 8.25 27.63
CA GLN A 8 -7.22 7.56 26.48
C GLN A 8 -6.52 8.09 25.22
N GLY A 9 -5.82 7.19 24.52
CA GLY A 9 -5.20 7.50 23.24
C GLY A 9 -6.23 8.05 22.25
N PRO A 10 -5.79 8.65 21.14
CA PRO A 10 -6.71 9.18 20.14
C PRO A 10 -7.70 8.09 19.69
N ALA A 11 -8.98 8.46 19.57
CA ALA A 11 -10.00 7.55 19.06
C ALA A 11 -9.65 7.18 17.61
N TRP A 12 -9.29 5.90 17.40
CA TRP A 12 -9.00 5.39 16.07
C TRP A 12 -10.29 5.14 15.29
N VAL A 13 -10.40 5.74 14.11
CA VAL A 13 -11.56 5.66 13.22
C VAL A 13 -11.09 5.30 11.81
N ILE A 14 -11.39 4.06 11.42
CA ILE A 14 -11.04 3.51 10.11
C ILE A 14 -11.67 4.36 8.99
N GLY A 15 -10.88 4.69 7.97
CA GLY A 15 -11.29 5.54 6.86
C GLY A 15 -11.19 7.04 7.13
N GLN A 16 -10.95 7.44 8.38
CA GLN A 16 -10.74 8.84 8.75
C GLN A 16 -9.28 9.10 9.12
N ASN A 17 -8.82 8.54 10.24
CA ASN A 17 -7.44 8.71 10.74
C ASN A 17 -6.61 7.41 10.73
N VAL A 18 -7.23 6.28 10.39
CA VAL A 18 -6.53 5.00 10.14
C VAL A 18 -6.96 4.46 8.77
N PRO A 19 -6.02 4.18 7.84
CA PRO A 19 -6.38 3.55 6.57
C PRO A 19 -6.99 2.16 6.75
N TRP A 20 -8.01 1.86 5.95
CA TRP A 20 -8.72 0.59 5.99
C TRP A 20 -7.83 -0.60 5.73
N SER A 21 -6.71 -0.49 5.03
CA SER A 21 -5.82 -1.64 4.81
C SER A 21 -4.70 -1.78 5.86
N VAL A 22 -4.57 -0.88 6.83
CA VAL A 22 -3.53 -0.96 7.88
C VAL A 22 -3.82 -2.11 8.85
N ALA A 23 -2.82 -2.94 9.14
CA ALA A 23 -2.93 -4.01 10.13
C ALA A 23 -3.06 -3.46 11.55
N TRP A 24 -3.63 -4.25 12.45
CA TRP A 24 -3.74 -3.94 13.88
C TRP A 24 -2.91 -4.90 14.72
N SER A 25 -2.49 -4.48 15.91
CA SER A 25 -1.71 -5.34 16.81
C SER A 25 -2.48 -6.58 17.31
N GLY A 26 -3.82 -6.57 17.23
CA GLY A 26 -4.66 -7.75 17.44
C GLY A 26 -4.73 -8.72 16.25
N GLU A 27 -4.05 -8.43 15.14
CA GLU A 27 -4.10 -9.18 13.87
C GLU A 27 -2.77 -9.89 13.55
N THR A 28 -2.06 -10.40 14.55
CA THR A 28 -0.72 -11.00 14.37
C THR A 28 -0.73 -12.48 13.97
N ALA A 29 -1.90 -13.12 13.96
CA ALA A 29 -2.02 -14.52 13.56
C ALA A 29 -2.15 -14.65 12.04
N PHE A 30 -1.36 -15.56 11.46
CA PHE A 30 -1.33 -15.86 10.04
C PHE A 30 -1.64 -17.34 9.78
N ALA A 31 -2.11 -17.64 8.58
CA ALA A 31 -2.32 -18.99 8.09
C ALA A 31 -1.98 -19.08 6.61
N LEU A 32 -1.69 -20.30 6.13
CA LEU A 32 -1.58 -20.60 4.71
C LEU A 32 -2.93 -21.06 4.16
N ARG A 33 -3.29 -20.60 2.97
CA ARG A 33 -4.48 -21.06 2.27
C ARG A 33 -4.25 -21.12 0.77
N ARG A 34 -5.08 -21.88 0.06
CA ARG A 34 -5.11 -21.84 -1.41
C ARG A 34 -5.53 -20.43 -1.86
N SER A 35 -4.80 -19.87 -2.81
CA SER A 35 -5.11 -18.54 -3.34
C SER A 35 -6.39 -18.57 -4.18
N ARG A 36 -7.23 -17.56 -3.96
CA ARG A 36 -8.42 -17.30 -4.77
C ARG A 36 -8.10 -16.45 -5.99
N ASP A 37 -7.11 -15.57 -5.86
CA ASP A 37 -6.75 -14.57 -6.86
C ASP A 37 -5.64 -15.04 -7.81
N PHE A 38 -4.85 -16.02 -7.36
CA PHE A 38 -3.75 -16.61 -8.13
C PHE A 38 -3.92 -18.14 -8.23
N PRO A 39 -4.63 -18.65 -9.26
CA PRO A 39 -4.91 -20.07 -9.40
C PRO A 39 -3.66 -20.94 -9.33
N GLY A 40 -3.71 -21.99 -8.51
CA GLY A 40 -2.59 -22.93 -8.31
C GLY A 40 -1.60 -22.52 -7.22
N MET A 41 -1.70 -21.29 -6.70
CA MET A 41 -0.78 -20.78 -5.67
C MET A 41 -1.32 -21.01 -4.25
N THR A 42 -0.40 -21.03 -3.28
CA THR A 42 -0.69 -20.85 -1.85
C THR A 42 -0.44 -19.39 -1.47
N GLU A 43 -1.25 -18.82 -0.59
CA GLU A 43 -1.09 -17.43 -0.11
C GLU A 43 -1.14 -17.36 1.42
N VAL A 44 -0.49 -16.32 1.95
CA VAL A 44 -0.65 -15.94 3.36
C VAL A 44 -2.01 -15.28 3.55
N SER A 45 -2.74 -15.72 4.57
CA SER A 45 -3.90 -15.02 5.13
C SER A 45 -3.61 -14.55 6.55
N GLN A 46 -4.27 -13.49 6.98
CA GLN A 46 -4.11 -12.87 8.29
C GLN A 46 -5.47 -12.77 8.98
N VAL A 47 -5.50 -12.99 10.29
CA VAL A 47 -6.74 -12.88 11.06
C VAL A 47 -7.30 -11.45 11.00
N GLU A 48 -8.58 -11.30 10.66
CA GLU A 48 -9.22 -10.00 10.51
C GLU A 48 -9.91 -9.58 11.81
N ARG A 49 -9.31 -8.63 12.53
CA ARG A 49 -9.79 -8.04 13.79
C ARG A 49 -9.50 -6.54 13.84
N PRO A 50 -9.99 -5.77 12.86
CA PRO A 50 -9.72 -4.33 12.82
C PRO A 50 -10.29 -3.65 14.07
N GLY A 51 -9.53 -2.73 14.65
CA GLY A 51 -9.91 -2.04 15.89
C GLY A 51 -9.44 -2.72 17.18
N VAL A 52 -8.93 -3.95 17.11
CA VAL A 52 -8.39 -4.65 18.29
C VAL A 52 -6.91 -4.28 18.47
N GLY A 53 -6.61 -3.57 19.56
CA GLY A 53 -5.27 -3.05 19.85
C GLY A 53 -5.00 -1.72 19.15
N GLU A 54 -3.80 -1.58 18.59
CA GLU A 54 -3.33 -0.34 17.95
C GLU A 54 -3.09 -0.53 16.45
N PRO A 55 -3.32 0.50 15.62
CA PRO A 55 -3.01 0.46 14.19
C PRO A 55 -1.49 0.44 13.97
N LEU A 56 -1.03 -0.51 13.17
CA LEU A 56 0.36 -0.66 12.78
C LEU A 56 0.61 0.07 11.45
N PHE A 57 0.81 1.38 11.48
CA PHE A 57 0.91 2.21 10.25
C PHE A 57 2.04 1.80 9.28
N ALA A 58 3.05 1.06 9.76
CA ALA A 58 4.13 0.51 8.94
C ALA A 58 3.78 -0.88 8.33
N ALA A 59 2.62 -1.45 8.66
CA ALA A 59 2.20 -2.77 8.23
C ALA A 59 0.82 -2.73 7.56
N VAL A 60 0.75 -3.32 6.37
CA VAL A 60 -0.52 -3.49 5.64
C VAL A 60 -1.05 -4.90 5.91
N HIS A 61 -2.33 -5.01 6.22
CA HIS A 61 -2.98 -6.31 6.40
C HIS A 61 -3.03 -7.06 5.06
N VAL A 62 -2.47 -8.26 5.00
CA VAL A 62 -2.21 -8.96 3.72
C VAL A 62 -3.49 -9.25 2.93
N ASP A 63 -4.57 -9.66 3.60
CA ASP A 63 -5.84 -9.93 2.91
C ASP A 63 -6.56 -8.64 2.47
N ARG A 64 -6.62 -7.60 3.31
CA ARG A 64 -7.23 -6.32 2.95
C ARG A 64 -6.45 -5.63 1.82
N HIS A 65 -5.13 -5.72 1.85
CA HIS A 65 -4.28 -5.30 0.74
C HIS A 65 -4.64 -5.99 -0.56
N ARG A 66 -4.61 -7.32 -0.58
CA ARG A 66 -4.90 -8.13 -1.78
C ARG A 66 -6.30 -7.84 -2.32
N ARG A 67 -7.30 -7.82 -1.44
CA ARG A 67 -8.69 -7.44 -1.80
C ARG A 67 -8.75 -6.04 -2.39
N GLY A 68 -8.07 -5.06 -1.80
CA GLY A 68 -8.01 -3.71 -2.34
C GLY A 68 -7.37 -3.66 -3.73
N MET A 69 -6.33 -4.46 -3.96
CA MET A 69 -5.68 -4.58 -5.26
C MET A 69 -6.58 -5.25 -6.30
N VAL A 70 -7.22 -6.37 -5.96
CA VAL A 70 -8.05 -7.16 -6.87
C VAL A 70 -9.36 -6.43 -7.21
N GLU A 71 -10.11 -6.03 -6.18
CA GLU A 71 -11.48 -5.49 -6.30
C GLU A 71 -11.49 -3.97 -6.53
N GLY A 72 -10.32 -3.30 -6.41
CA GLY A 72 -10.23 -1.84 -6.54
C GLY A 72 -10.87 -1.11 -5.35
N LEU A 73 -10.64 -1.60 -4.13
CA LEU A 73 -11.11 -0.93 -2.91
C LEU A 73 -10.15 0.19 -2.50
N CYS A 74 -10.72 1.25 -1.94
CA CYS A 74 -9.95 2.39 -1.47
C CYS A 74 -9.04 2.00 -0.30
N HIS A 75 -7.73 2.24 -0.42
CA HIS A 75 -6.74 1.99 0.63
C HIS A 75 -7.12 2.65 1.98
N VAL A 76 -7.77 3.82 1.93
CA VAL A 76 -8.16 4.58 3.11
C VAL A 76 -9.51 4.11 3.66
N CYS A 77 -10.58 4.09 2.88
CA CYS A 77 -11.93 3.85 3.43
C CYS A 77 -12.49 2.44 3.19
N GLY A 78 -11.80 1.60 2.41
CA GLY A 78 -12.23 0.23 2.09
C GLY A 78 -13.40 0.11 1.13
N ARG A 79 -13.98 1.24 0.67
CA ARG A 79 -15.10 1.23 -0.28
C ARG A 79 -14.61 1.10 -1.73
N PRO A 80 -15.40 0.51 -2.64
CA PRO A 80 -15.04 0.42 -4.05
C PRO A 80 -14.73 1.77 -4.69
N THR A 81 -13.72 1.79 -5.56
CA THR A 81 -13.34 2.95 -6.38
C THR A 81 -13.79 2.73 -7.82
N LEU A 82 -14.56 3.67 -8.36
CA LEU A 82 -14.84 3.72 -9.80
C LEU A 82 -13.54 4.01 -10.55
N LYS A 83 -13.34 3.46 -11.75
CA LYS A 83 -12.11 3.66 -12.54
C LYS A 83 -11.69 5.13 -12.66
N ARG A 84 -12.66 6.02 -12.90
CA ARG A 84 -12.45 7.48 -13.02
C ARG A 84 -12.10 8.21 -11.70
N ASP A 85 -12.26 7.53 -10.57
CA ASP A 85 -11.98 8.04 -9.23
C ASP A 85 -10.91 7.18 -8.53
N ARG A 86 -10.02 6.55 -9.31
CA ARG A 86 -8.83 5.87 -8.80
C ARG A 86 -7.66 6.83 -8.83
N TRP A 87 -7.05 7.05 -7.67
CA TRP A 87 -5.90 7.92 -7.47
C TRP A 87 -4.81 7.16 -6.72
N LEU A 88 -3.57 7.57 -6.91
CA LEU A 88 -2.39 7.04 -6.25
C LEU A 88 -1.35 8.13 -5.99
N PHE A 89 -0.39 7.85 -5.13
CA PHE A 89 0.80 8.68 -4.89
C PHE A 89 2.01 7.97 -5.52
N PRO A 90 2.42 8.33 -6.76
CA PRO A 90 3.37 7.51 -7.51
C PRO A 90 4.71 7.20 -6.82
N VAL A 91 5.26 8.11 -6.01
CA VAL A 91 6.48 7.93 -5.22
C VAL A 91 6.20 7.03 -4.03
N ALA A 92 5.13 7.31 -3.26
CA ALA A 92 4.82 6.57 -2.04
C ALA A 92 4.23 5.16 -2.29
N SER A 93 3.54 4.97 -3.41
CA SER A 93 2.68 3.79 -3.64
C SER A 93 3.36 2.67 -4.42
N GLY A 94 4.58 2.86 -4.94
CA GLY A 94 5.17 1.89 -5.87
C GLY A 94 6.58 2.21 -6.34
N GLY A 95 7.04 1.46 -7.33
CA GLY A 95 8.39 1.54 -7.87
C GLY A 95 8.45 1.19 -9.35
N PHE A 96 9.64 1.33 -9.95
CA PHE A 96 9.89 0.83 -11.29
C PHE A 96 10.41 -0.60 -11.22
N VAL A 97 9.94 -1.44 -12.13
CA VAL A 97 10.43 -2.80 -12.34
C VAL A 97 10.98 -2.90 -13.76
N THR A 98 12.09 -3.60 -13.92
CA THR A 98 12.63 -3.95 -15.24
C THR A 98 11.93 -5.20 -15.74
N LEU A 99 11.34 -5.12 -16.93
CA LEU A 99 10.66 -6.23 -17.60
C LEU A 99 11.67 -7.11 -18.35
N HIS A 100 11.23 -8.28 -18.81
CA HIS A 100 12.10 -9.23 -19.52
C HIS A 100 12.71 -8.63 -20.80
N ASP A 101 11.99 -7.75 -21.49
CA ASP A 101 12.46 -7.05 -22.69
C ASP A 101 13.38 -5.85 -22.37
N GLY A 102 13.73 -5.65 -21.09
CA GLY A 102 14.54 -4.53 -20.61
C GLY A 102 13.76 -3.23 -20.43
N ALA A 103 12.48 -3.17 -20.81
CA ALA A 103 11.67 -1.98 -20.60
C ALA A 103 11.37 -1.75 -19.11
N LEU A 104 11.16 -0.50 -18.72
CA LEU A 104 10.68 -0.17 -17.37
C LEU A 104 9.15 -0.21 -17.34
N GLY A 105 8.61 -0.80 -16.28
CA GLY A 105 7.19 -0.75 -15.92
C GLY A 105 7.00 -0.15 -14.53
N TYR A 106 5.91 0.59 -14.30
CA TYR A 106 5.55 1.06 -12.97
C TYR A 106 4.69 0.02 -12.24
N GLY A 107 5.23 -0.51 -11.12
CA GLY A 107 4.54 -1.42 -10.22
C GLY A 107 4.00 -0.67 -9.00
N CYS A 108 2.69 -0.67 -8.83
CA CYS A 108 2.01 -0.08 -7.68
C CYS A 108 1.68 -1.15 -6.64
N ASN A 109 2.18 -0.97 -5.43
CA ASN A 109 2.07 -1.90 -4.31
C ASN A 109 0.98 -1.49 -3.31
N VAL A 110 0.19 -0.46 -3.59
CA VAL A 110 -0.89 0.02 -2.72
C VAL A 110 -2.20 0.04 -3.50
N PRO A 111 -3.35 -0.34 -2.87
CA PRO A 111 -4.67 -0.20 -3.48
C PRO A 111 -4.96 1.25 -3.91
N PRO A 112 -5.88 1.47 -4.87
CA PRO A 112 -6.23 2.82 -5.29
C PRO A 112 -6.89 3.61 -4.15
N LEU A 113 -7.02 4.92 -4.35
CA LEU A 113 -7.72 5.85 -3.45
C LEU A 113 -8.84 6.56 -4.21
N HIS A 114 -9.95 6.89 -3.55
CA HIS A 114 -10.82 7.97 -4.05
C HIS A 114 -10.05 9.29 -4.04
N LYS A 115 -10.38 10.24 -4.94
CA LYS A 115 -9.77 11.57 -4.93
C LYS A 115 -9.84 12.24 -3.55
N ALA A 116 -11.04 12.22 -2.95
CA ALA A 116 -11.28 12.83 -1.64
C ALA A 116 -10.45 12.17 -0.53
N CYS A 117 -10.28 10.84 -0.59
CA CYS A 117 -9.43 10.11 0.36
C CYS A 117 -7.95 10.42 0.15
N ALA A 118 -7.50 10.55 -1.09
CA ALA A 118 -6.12 10.91 -1.41
C ALA A 118 -5.79 12.32 -0.90
N LEU A 119 -6.65 13.31 -1.14
CA LEU A 119 -6.46 14.68 -0.64
C LEU A 119 -6.39 14.73 0.88
N ARG A 120 -7.29 14.01 1.57
CA ARG A 120 -7.27 13.91 3.04
C ARG A 120 -5.98 13.25 3.53
N ALA A 121 -5.58 12.13 2.92
CA ALA A 121 -4.37 11.42 3.29
C ALA A 121 -3.12 12.29 3.10
N GLY A 122 -3.02 13.05 2.01
CA GLY A 122 -1.91 13.98 1.78
C GLY A 122 -1.80 15.08 2.85
N ALA A 123 -2.93 15.52 3.40
CA ALA A 123 -2.95 16.53 4.46
C ALA A 123 -2.69 15.97 5.87
N GLN A 124 -3.02 14.70 6.12
CA GLN A 124 -3.02 14.11 7.47
C GLN A 124 -1.89 13.12 7.73
N CYS A 125 -1.37 12.46 6.69
CA CYS A 125 -0.33 11.45 6.83
C CYS A 125 1.04 12.13 6.89
N PRO A 126 1.80 12.02 8.01
CA PRO A 126 3.12 12.65 8.13
C PRO A 126 4.10 12.21 7.03
N HIS A 127 4.02 10.95 6.62
CA HIS A 127 4.86 10.44 5.53
C HIS A 127 4.55 11.14 4.20
N LEU A 128 3.28 11.24 3.83
CA LEU A 128 2.88 11.88 2.56
C LEU A 128 3.10 13.40 2.59
N SER A 129 2.86 14.05 3.73
CA SER A 129 3.11 15.49 3.88
C SER A 129 4.60 15.84 3.75
N HIS A 130 5.49 14.98 4.26
CA HIS A 130 6.93 15.15 4.07
C HIS A 130 7.39 14.88 2.63
N LEU A 131 6.75 13.93 1.94
CA LEU A 131 7.01 13.70 0.52
C LEU A 131 6.53 14.87 -0.34
N ASP A 132 5.45 15.55 0.04
CA ASP A 132 4.86 16.66 -0.73
C ASP A 132 4.60 16.25 -2.20
N GLU A 133 4.06 15.03 -2.37
CA GLU A 133 3.66 14.50 -3.67
C GLU A 133 2.17 14.75 -3.91
N ALA A 134 1.83 15.24 -5.11
CA ALA A 134 0.43 15.37 -5.51
C ALA A 134 -0.17 14.01 -5.91
N PRO A 135 -1.39 13.69 -5.47
CA PRO A 135 -2.06 12.48 -5.91
C PRO A 135 -2.34 12.56 -7.43
N THR A 136 -2.14 11.44 -8.11
CA THR A 136 -2.24 11.33 -9.57
C THR A 136 -3.37 10.36 -9.93
N PRO A 137 -4.24 10.68 -10.90
CA PRO A 137 -5.28 9.76 -11.35
C PRO A 137 -4.65 8.55 -12.05
N CYS A 138 -5.14 7.36 -11.72
CA CYS A 138 -4.82 6.12 -12.39
C CYS A 138 -5.25 6.18 -13.87
N PRO A 139 -4.61 5.40 -14.75
CA PRO A 139 -5.07 5.25 -16.12
C PRO A 139 -6.41 4.50 -16.17
N ALA A 140 -7.15 4.64 -17.28
CA ALA A 140 -8.38 3.89 -17.51
C ALA A 140 -8.13 2.39 -17.71
N GLU A 141 -6.99 2.05 -18.33
CA GLU A 141 -6.50 0.69 -18.44
C GLU A 141 -6.19 0.13 -17.05
N GLU A 142 -6.71 -1.07 -16.77
CA GLU A 142 -6.36 -1.75 -15.53
C GLU A 142 -4.94 -2.32 -15.65
N GLY A 143 -4.07 -1.94 -14.71
CA GLY A 143 -2.76 -2.57 -14.59
C GLY A 143 -2.90 -4.07 -14.31
N ARG A 144 -1.95 -4.87 -14.82
CA ARG A 144 -1.92 -6.32 -14.60
C ARG A 144 -1.60 -6.62 -13.14
N LEU A 145 -2.36 -7.51 -12.50
CA LEU A 145 -2.06 -7.98 -11.16
C LEU A 145 -0.92 -9.01 -11.21
N ILE A 146 0.12 -8.79 -10.42
CA ILE A 146 1.29 -9.67 -10.32
C ILE A 146 1.45 -10.10 -8.87
N HIS A 147 1.55 -11.40 -8.61
CA HIS A 147 1.84 -11.92 -7.27
C HIS A 147 3.34 -11.79 -6.95
N ARG A 148 3.66 -11.78 -5.65
CA ARG A 148 5.02 -11.74 -5.12
C ARG A 148 5.21 -12.90 -4.16
N THR A 149 6.21 -13.73 -4.42
CA THR A 149 6.60 -14.89 -3.60
C THR A 149 7.85 -14.65 -2.77
N ASP A 150 8.55 -13.54 -3.01
CA ASP A 150 9.60 -13.07 -2.13
C ASP A 150 9.02 -12.65 -0.77
N VAL A 151 9.79 -12.95 0.27
CA VAL A 151 9.44 -12.61 1.64
C VAL A 151 9.48 -11.09 1.78
N VAL A 152 8.33 -10.52 2.14
CA VAL A 152 8.19 -9.09 2.41
C VAL A 152 8.97 -8.75 3.69
N PRO A 153 9.69 -7.62 3.76
CA PRO A 153 10.38 -7.20 4.97
C PRO A 153 9.48 -7.22 6.20
N GLY A 154 9.94 -7.84 7.28
CA GLY A 154 9.18 -8.04 8.53
C GLY A 154 8.35 -9.33 8.58
N MET A 155 8.32 -10.12 7.49
CA MET A 155 7.64 -11.43 7.46
C MET A 155 8.61 -12.62 7.48
N GLU A 156 9.90 -12.39 7.74
CA GLU A 156 10.95 -13.42 7.72
C GLU A 156 10.70 -14.51 8.75
N ALA A 157 10.32 -14.13 9.97
CA ALA A 157 10.01 -15.08 11.03
C ALA A 157 8.80 -15.95 10.67
N LEU A 158 7.79 -15.38 10.00
CA LEU A 158 6.65 -16.16 9.52
C LEU A 158 7.07 -17.10 8.39
N ALA A 159 7.81 -16.61 7.40
CA ALA A 159 8.27 -17.39 6.26
C ALA A 159 9.11 -18.61 6.68
N ALA A 160 9.92 -18.47 7.74
CA ALA A 160 10.70 -19.56 8.31
C ALA A 160 9.85 -20.72 8.88
N THR A 161 8.55 -20.50 9.12
CA THR A 161 7.62 -21.55 9.60
C THR A 161 7.02 -22.38 8.47
N PHE A 162 7.21 -21.99 7.21
CA PHE A 162 6.58 -22.64 6.07
C PHE A 162 7.34 -23.89 5.62
N PRO A 163 6.65 -24.88 5.01
CA PRO A 163 7.31 -26.05 4.43
C PRO A 163 8.41 -25.65 3.42
N PRO A 164 9.60 -26.26 3.47
CA PRO A 164 10.66 -25.99 2.50
C PRO A 164 10.19 -26.18 1.05
N GLY A 165 10.55 -25.24 0.18
CA GLY A 165 10.22 -25.29 -1.25
C GLY A 165 8.76 -24.92 -1.59
N LEU A 166 7.92 -24.61 -0.61
CA LEU A 166 6.57 -24.11 -0.87
C LEU A 166 6.62 -22.66 -1.38
N GLU A 167 6.16 -22.43 -2.61
CA GLU A 167 5.94 -21.08 -3.10
C GLU A 167 4.69 -20.47 -2.46
N VAL A 168 4.88 -19.37 -1.74
CA VAL A 168 3.81 -18.68 -1.01
C VAL A 168 3.70 -17.24 -1.47
N VAL A 169 2.50 -16.82 -1.82
CA VAL A 169 2.20 -15.41 -2.15
C VAL A 169 2.09 -14.60 -0.86
N PHE A 170 3.03 -13.68 -0.65
CA PHE A 170 3.03 -12.73 0.47
C PHE A 170 2.30 -11.43 0.13
N SER A 171 2.45 -10.95 -1.10
CA SER A 171 1.86 -9.70 -1.55
C SER A 171 1.57 -9.72 -3.06
N CYS A 172 1.02 -8.62 -3.57
CA CYS A 172 0.80 -8.44 -5.01
C CYS A 172 0.96 -6.97 -5.39
N TYR A 173 1.12 -6.71 -6.69
CA TYR A 173 1.20 -5.36 -7.21
C TYR A 173 0.48 -5.23 -8.54
N ARG A 174 0.11 -4.00 -8.91
CA ARG A 174 -0.41 -3.70 -10.24
C ARG A 174 0.68 -3.13 -11.12
N LEU A 175 1.02 -3.85 -12.18
CA LEU A 175 1.95 -3.42 -13.21
C LEU A 175 1.20 -2.64 -14.28
N TYR A 176 1.50 -1.35 -14.41
CA TYR A 176 0.88 -0.47 -15.38
C TYR A 176 1.64 -0.42 -16.72
N GLY A 177 0.89 -0.13 -17.79
CA GLY A 177 1.43 -0.07 -19.14
C GLY A 177 2.41 1.08 -19.40
N PRO A 178 3.05 1.10 -20.59
CA PRO A 178 4.12 2.03 -20.91
C PRO A 178 3.72 3.51 -20.84
N ALA A 179 2.49 3.85 -21.23
CA ALA A 179 1.99 5.23 -21.22
C ALA A 179 1.95 5.79 -19.80
N PHE A 180 1.37 5.03 -18.86
CA PHE A 180 1.32 5.45 -17.46
C PHE A 180 2.70 5.41 -16.81
N THR A 181 3.54 4.43 -17.15
CA THR A 181 4.91 4.37 -16.68
C THR A 181 5.70 5.62 -17.06
N ARG A 182 5.63 6.08 -18.32
CA ARG A 182 6.27 7.33 -18.75
C ARG A 182 5.74 8.56 -18.02
N ARG A 183 4.44 8.60 -17.74
CA ARG A 183 3.84 9.67 -16.92
C ARG A 183 4.44 9.68 -15.52
N VAL A 184 4.53 8.54 -14.85
CA VAL A 184 5.13 8.44 -13.51
C VAL A 184 6.60 8.82 -13.53
N GLN A 185 7.36 8.43 -14.56
CA GLN A 185 8.75 8.88 -14.72
C GLN A 185 8.86 10.40 -14.83
N ALA A 186 7.97 11.05 -15.59
CA ALA A 186 7.96 12.51 -15.71
C ALA A 186 7.62 13.18 -14.38
N LEU A 187 6.63 12.65 -13.65
CA LEU A 187 6.24 13.14 -12.32
C LEU A 187 7.37 13.01 -11.31
N ARG A 188 8.04 11.86 -11.24
CA ARG A 188 9.19 11.64 -10.35
C ARG A 188 10.35 12.58 -10.64
N ARG A 189 10.71 12.75 -11.92
CA ARG A 189 11.76 13.72 -12.30
C ARG A 189 11.40 15.16 -11.91
N ALA A 190 10.12 15.54 -12.03
CA ALA A 190 9.66 16.86 -11.60
C ALA A 190 9.73 17.01 -10.08
N TRP A 191 9.30 15.99 -9.35
CA TRP A 191 9.38 15.92 -7.90
C TRP A 191 10.82 15.97 -7.38
N ASP A 192 11.75 15.22 -7.98
CA ASP A 192 13.17 15.23 -7.61
C ASP A 192 13.77 16.63 -7.75
N ARG A 193 13.48 17.33 -8.86
CA ARG A 193 13.92 18.71 -9.08
C ARG A 193 13.37 19.66 -8.02
N ALA A 194 12.08 19.55 -7.69
CA ALA A 194 11.45 20.38 -6.66
C ALA A 194 12.05 20.11 -5.27
N THR A 195 12.25 18.84 -4.92
CA THR A 195 12.88 18.44 -3.65
C THR A 195 14.32 18.96 -3.53
N LEU A 196 15.11 18.86 -4.59
CA LEU A 196 16.47 19.42 -4.62
C LEU A 196 16.49 20.94 -4.47
N ALA A 197 15.56 21.65 -5.13
CA ALA A 197 15.43 23.10 -5.01
C ALA A 197 15.08 23.52 -3.57
N ARG A 198 14.13 22.84 -2.91
CA ARG A 198 13.80 23.10 -1.50
C ARG A 198 14.99 22.88 -0.57
N ARG A 199 15.71 21.77 -0.72
CA ARG A 199 16.89 21.47 0.12
C ARG A 199 17.98 22.53 -0.01
N ARG A 200 18.20 23.05 -1.22
CA ARG A 200 19.17 24.13 -1.46
C ARG A 200 18.70 25.46 -0.85
N GLY A 201 17.41 25.77 -0.95
CA GLY A 201 16.83 26.98 -0.37
C GLY A 201 16.75 26.97 1.15
N SER A 202 16.64 25.81 1.80
CA SER A 202 16.69 25.68 3.27
C SER A 202 18.10 25.72 3.86
N MET A 203 19.14 25.72 3.03
CA MET A 203 20.55 25.82 3.44
C MET A 203 21.13 27.23 3.25
N ALA A 204 20.36 28.17 2.71
CA ALA A 204 20.72 29.57 2.52
C ALA A 204 20.01 30.44 3.57
#